data_AF-A0A1R3UZW8-F1
#
_entry.id   AF-A0A1R3UZW8-F1
#
_cell.length_a   1.000
_cell.length_b   1.000
_cell.length_c   1.000
_cell.angle_alpha   90.00
_cell.angle_beta   90.00
_cell.angle_gamma   90.00
#
_symmetry.space_group_name_H-M   'P 1'
#
loop_
_entity.id
_entity.type
_entity.pdbx_description
1 polymer ?
#
loop_
_entity_poly.entity_id
_entity_poly.type
_entity_poly.pdbx_seq_one_letter_code
_entity_poly.pdbx_strand_id
1 'polypeptide(L)'
;MVLTLPREQTPLLRLEFDHQATAEQRELARRYWMPKLDGGWAERVADLGPVWRIASDVEKVCTAYLLNVLCLACAVPMSVANRSAAVALGGQDLSRPEAQRMAGNECVACRRARWAQQKRAEWAALEHEREAEGERRRALAGFFQRGGFVEPPGRWERRVLGLGSSEDEEPLDARVACLLHSLIRHARTGAVLPAPNDTVALPVGWLYPAADVAALLERLFQRGWIRVDASAETDAFVFSDAGEVRSFYLGSVPYRLTTSAKTTLEDLTGVLLSHSAQSHMEGIRREIRELEVFDLYLYLNLLLAQDYRYPWVPETKRLELYEQLARGLEHFSFGQMVCLCWRAVDTAASWKERKGLTAAHASSAAVTTLGGKIDYAIDHPASPLKEYKTPQSHLPPPGLAAAKDLLERLETLREEQRGCHLHELHPIPCTHCLGMLYGGGEEAEEVRAHFAELGEQAVVIRPDLGTKRAMWVVPESSGT
;
A
#
# COMPACT_ATOMS: atom_id res chain seq x y z
N MET A 1 61.61 27.08 -4.29
CA MET A 1 62.91 26.68 -3.69
C MET A 1 62.65 25.61 -2.64
N VAL A 2 63.49 24.58 -2.50
CA VAL A 2 63.28 23.49 -1.51
C VAL A 2 64.35 23.56 -0.42
N LEU A 3 63.94 23.41 0.83
CA LEU A 3 64.82 23.40 2.00
C LEU A 3 64.45 22.26 2.93
N THR A 4 65.42 21.45 3.35
CA THR A 4 65.23 20.44 4.39
C THR A 4 65.79 20.90 5.73
N LEU A 5 65.11 20.57 6.82
CA LEU A 5 65.45 20.96 8.18
C LEU A 5 65.38 19.77 9.14
N PRO A 6 66.33 19.64 10.09
CA PRO A 6 67.59 20.38 10.18
C PRO A 6 68.56 20.00 9.04
N ARG A 7 69.43 20.93 8.60
CA ARG A 7 70.34 20.72 7.46
C ARG A 7 71.54 19.81 7.77
N GLU A 8 71.99 19.83 9.02
CA GLU A 8 73.25 19.19 9.45
C GLU A 8 73.04 17.76 9.99
N GLN A 9 71.80 17.27 9.95
CA GLN A 9 71.38 16.00 10.55
C GLN A 9 70.29 15.34 9.68
N THR A 10 69.68 14.26 10.18
CA THR A 10 68.55 13.61 9.53
C THR A 10 67.42 14.64 9.33
N PRO A 11 67.04 14.95 8.08
CA PRO A 11 66.03 15.96 7.82
C PRO A 11 64.65 15.46 8.25
N LEU A 12 63.98 16.26 9.09
CA LEU A 12 62.66 15.95 9.64
C LEU A 12 61.54 16.67 8.87
N LEU A 13 61.84 17.86 8.36
CA LEU A 13 60.91 18.73 7.63
C LEU A 13 61.47 19.08 6.25
N ARG A 14 60.57 19.20 5.27
CA ARG A 14 60.85 19.81 3.96
C ARG A 14 59.96 21.04 3.79
N LEU A 15 60.57 22.18 3.49
CA LEU A 15 59.88 23.42 3.15
C LEU A 15 59.99 23.65 1.65
N GLU A 16 58.85 23.85 1.01
CA GLU A 16 58.75 24.26 -0.38
C GLU A 16 58.27 25.72 -0.41
N PHE A 17 59.16 26.62 -0.81
CA PHE A 17 58.89 28.05 -0.86
C PHE A 17 58.24 28.48 -2.16
N ASP A 18 57.31 29.42 -2.06
CA ASP A 18 56.78 30.16 -3.20
C ASP A 18 57.92 30.85 -3.97
N HIS A 19 57.85 30.80 -5.29
CA HIS A 19 58.80 31.46 -6.18
C HIS A 19 58.96 32.97 -5.96
N GLN A 20 57.92 33.65 -5.46
CA GLN A 20 57.89 35.09 -5.20
C GLN A 20 58.35 35.45 -3.78
N ALA A 21 58.63 34.47 -2.92
CA ALA A 21 59.07 34.73 -1.55
C ALA A 21 60.40 35.49 -1.53
N THR A 22 60.45 36.61 -0.82
CA THR A 22 61.68 37.39 -0.58
C THR A 22 62.65 36.64 0.34
N ALA A 23 63.92 37.04 0.36
CA ALA A 23 64.92 36.41 1.22
C ALA A 23 64.56 36.50 2.72
N GLU A 24 64.02 37.64 3.16
CA GLU A 24 63.59 37.85 4.54
C GLU A 24 62.42 36.93 4.92
N GLN A 25 61.44 36.76 4.03
CA GLN A 25 60.31 35.86 4.24
C GLN A 25 60.75 34.40 4.33
N ARG A 26 61.72 33.98 3.50
CA ARG A 26 62.29 32.63 3.55
C ARG A 26 63.03 32.38 4.85
N GLU A 27 63.76 33.39 5.34
CA GLU A 27 64.49 33.30 6.60
C GLU A 27 63.55 33.24 7.81
N LEU A 28 62.48 34.04 7.82
CA LEU A 28 61.44 33.98 8.84
C LEU A 28 60.80 32.58 8.89
N ALA A 29 60.42 32.02 7.75
CA ALA A 29 59.85 30.69 7.65
C ALA A 29 60.84 29.58 8.05
N ARG A 30 62.15 29.74 7.75
CA ARG A 30 63.20 28.83 8.22
C ARG A 30 63.28 28.80 9.75
N ARG A 31 63.34 29.98 10.39
CA ARG A 31 63.35 30.11 11.86
C ARG A 31 62.07 29.58 12.48
N TYR A 32 60.92 29.84 11.85
CA TYR A 32 59.65 29.29 12.27
C TYR A 32 59.62 27.75 12.20
N TRP A 33 60.15 27.11 11.16
CA TRP A 33 60.05 25.65 11.07
C TRP A 33 61.23 24.87 11.67
N MET A 34 62.21 25.53 12.28
CA MET A 34 63.40 24.86 12.83
C MET A 34 63.06 24.00 14.06
N PRO A 35 63.20 22.66 14.00
CA PRO A 35 63.02 21.79 15.16
C PRO A 35 64.25 21.82 16.08
N LYS A 36 64.08 21.47 17.35
CA LYS A 36 65.20 21.18 18.26
C LYS A 36 65.59 19.70 18.23
N LEU A 37 66.84 19.45 18.61
CA LEU A 37 67.42 18.12 18.76
C LEU A 37 66.77 17.26 19.85
N ASP A 38 66.31 17.90 20.94
CA ASP A 38 65.70 17.27 22.11
C ASP A 38 64.15 17.28 22.07
N GLY A 39 63.58 17.66 20.93
CA GLY A 39 62.14 17.80 20.72
C GLY A 39 61.63 19.25 20.82
N GLY A 40 60.48 19.52 20.20
CA GLY A 40 59.93 20.87 20.09
C GLY A 40 60.63 21.77 19.06
N TRP A 41 60.50 23.09 19.23
CA TRP A 41 60.88 24.10 18.23
C TRP A 41 62.02 24.99 18.74
N ALA A 42 62.96 25.36 17.85
CA ALA A 42 64.17 26.09 18.22
C ALA A 42 63.86 27.45 18.84
N GLU A 43 62.92 28.19 18.25
CA GLU A 43 62.51 29.53 18.70
C GLU A 43 61.02 29.54 19.06
N ARG A 44 60.60 30.35 20.05
CA ARG A 44 59.17 30.51 20.36
C ARG A 44 58.52 31.41 19.31
N VAL A 45 57.25 31.18 18.99
CA VAL A 45 56.53 31.99 17.98
C VAL A 45 56.48 33.47 18.37
N ALA A 46 56.39 33.77 19.67
CA ALA A 46 56.41 35.14 20.19
C ALA A 46 57.74 35.88 19.95
N ASP A 47 58.85 35.15 19.84
CA ASP A 47 60.18 35.71 19.60
C ASP A 47 60.40 36.06 18.11
N LEU A 48 59.54 35.55 17.23
CA LEU A 48 59.57 35.79 15.78
C LEU A 48 58.70 36.99 15.37
N GLY A 49 57.79 37.43 16.25
CA GLY A 49 56.89 38.56 16.02
C GLY A 49 55.47 38.33 16.55
N PRO A 50 54.48 39.11 16.11
CA PRO A 50 53.10 39.00 16.58
C PRO A 50 52.51 37.61 16.30
N VAL A 51 52.22 36.85 17.36
CA VAL A 51 51.85 35.41 17.30
C VAL A 51 50.72 35.10 16.31
N TRP A 52 49.70 35.97 16.24
CA TRP A 52 48.55 35.80 15.35
C TRP A 52 48.89 35.95 13.86
N ARG A 53 50.01 36.62 13.54
CA ARG A 53 50.39 36.96 12.17
C ARG A 53 51.44 36.02 11.60
N ILE A 54 52.40 35.58 12.43
CA ILE A 54 53.55 34.78 11.98
C ILE A 54 53.11 33.48 11.28
N ALA A 55 52.17 32.73 11.84
CA ALA A 55 51.73 31.48 11.22
C ALA A 55 51.09 31.71 9.83
N SER A 56 50.25 32.75 9.69
CA SER A 56 49.61 33.09 8.41
C SER A 56 50.62 33.63 7.38
N ASP A 57 51.58 34.44 7.82
CA ASP A 57 52.61 34.99 6.94
C ASP A 57 53.56 33.87 6.45
N VAL A 58 53.87 32.89 7.30
CA VAL A 58 54.67 31.72 6.91
C VAL A 58 53.91 30.78 5.98
N GLU A 59 52.61 30.55 6.21
CA GLU A 59 51.75 29.71 5.37
C GLU A 59 51.64 30.25 3.93
N LYS A 60 51.63 31.57 3.75
CA LYS A 60 51.63 32.21 2.41
C LYS A 60 52.96 32.05 1.67
N VAL A 61 54.05 31.82 2.40
CA VAL A 61 55.42 31.86 1.88
C VAL A 61 55.96 30.47 1.59
N CYS A 62 55.54 29.46 2.36
CA CYS A 62 56.00 28.09 2.20
C CYS A 62 54.98 27.04 2.62
N THR A 63 55.06 25.89 1.97
CA THR A 63 54.40 24.66 2.41
C THR A 63 55.41 23.79 3.13
N ALA A 64 55.11 23.41 4.37
CA ALA A 64 55.95 22.50 5.15
C ALA A 64 55.42 21.07 5.07
N TYR A 65 56.33 20.10 4.97
CA TYR A 65 56.05 18.67 4.90
C TYR A 65 56.85 17.91 5.94
N LEU A 66 56.20 17.01 6.69
CA LEU A 66 56.85 16.10 7.62
C LEU A 66 57.40 14.89 6.88
N LEU A 67 58.72 14.73 6.85
CA LEU A 67 59.39 13.67 6.08
C LEU A 67 59.25 12.28 6.72
N ASN A 68 59.03 12.24 8.03
CA ASN A 68 58.83 11.01 8.80
C ASN A 68 57.36 10.56 8.89
N VAL A 69 56.40 11.41 8.47
CA VAL A 69 54.97 11.10 8.45
C VAL A 69 54.50 11.05 6.99
N LEU A 70 54.35 9.84 6.47
CA LEU A 70 53.94 9.62 5.08
C LEU A 70 52.43 9.38 5.02
N CYS A 71 51.80 9.87 3.96
CA CYS A 71 50.42 9.55 3.62
C CYS A 71 50.30 8.04 3.37
N LEU A 72 49.37 7.37 4.04
CA LEU A 72 49.14 5.93 3.84
C LEU A 72 48.78 5.56 2.39
N ALA A 73 48.07 6.46 1.69
CA ALA A 73 47.55 6.16 0.35
C ALA A 73 48.58 6.35 -0.76
N CYS A 74 49.53 7.28 -0.61
CA CYS A 74 50.48 7.62 -1.69
C CYS A 74 51.95 7.67 -1.26
N ALA A 75 52.25 7.37 0.01
CA ALA A 75 53.59 7.41 0.60
C ALA A 75 54.31 8.78 0.50
N VAL A 76 53.59 9.86 0.16
CA VAL A 76 54.15 11.23 0.12
C VAL A 76 54.16 11.85 1.53
N PRO A 77 55.21 12.60 1.91
CA PRO A 77 55.25 13.39 3.14
C PRO A 77 54.00 14.23 3.38
N MET A 78 53.48 14.22 4.61
CA MET A 78 52.27 14.96 4.98
C MET A 78 52.56 16.46 5.10
N SER A 79 51.78 17.30 4.42
CA SER A 79 51.87 18.74 4.60
C SER A 79 51.22 19.18 5.91
N VAL A 80 51.80 20.21 6.54
CA VAL A 80 51.38 20.76 7.83
C VAL A 80 51.24 22.26 7.72
N ALA A 81 50.07 22.78 8.12
CA ALA A 81 49.79 24.22 8.03
C ALA A 81 50.53 25.04 9.10
N ASN A 82 50.81 24.44 10.26
CA ASN A 82 51.48 25.12 11.37
C ASN A 82 52.16 24.12 12.33
N ARG A 83 52.94 24.65 13.28
CA ARG A 83 53.66 23.87 14.28
C ARG A 83 52.76 22.96 15.12
N SER A 84 51.55 23.41 15.46
CA SER A 84 50.60 22.61 16.24
C SER A 84 50.09 21.41 15.42
N ALA A 85 49.80 21.61 14.14
CA ALA A 85 49.44 20.52 13.22
C ALA A 85 50.61 19.53 13.03
N ALA A 86 51.84 20.03 12.99
CA ALA A 86 53.03 19.19 12.93
C ALA A 86 53.20 18.33 14.20
N VAL A 87 52.97 18.91 15.39
CA VAL A 87 52.98 18.16 16.65
C VAL A 87 51.83 17.17 16.73
N ALA A 88 50.65 17.53 16.23
CA ALA A 88 49.48 16.62 16.22
C ALA A 88 49.70 15.39 15.33
N LEU A 89 50.45 15.54 14.22
CA LEU A 89 50.75 14.44 13.30
C LEU A 89 52.02 13.67 13.65
N GLY A 90 53.08 14.37 14.07
CA GLY A 90 54.41 13.81 14.31
C GLY A 90 54.79 13.63 15.78
N GLY A 91 53.94 14.04 16.73
CA GLY A 91 54.26 14.09 18.16
C GLY A 91 55.11 15.32 18.55
N GLN A 92 55.37 15.48 19.84
CA GLN A 92 56.21 16.60 20.35
C GLN A 92 57.67 16.48 19.91
N ASP A 93 58.14 15.25 19.71
CA ASP A 93 59.47 14.94 19.21
C ASP A 93 59.36 14.35 17.80
N LEU A 94 59.55 15.21 16.79
CA LEU A 94 59.47 14.85 15.38
C LEU A 94 60.56 13.86 14.95
N SER A 95 61.56 13.58 15.78
CA SER A 95 62.60 12.59 15.47
C SER A 95 62.19 11.17 15.81
N ARG A 96 61.18 10.97 16.68
CA ARG A 96 60.81 9.64 17.18
C ARG A 96 59.98 8.85 16.15
N PRO A 97 60.26 7.55 15.98
CA PRO A 97 59.45 6.65 15.16
C PRO A 97 58.00 6.49 15.64
N GLU A 98 57.68 6.88 16.88
CA GLU A 98 56.32 6.81 17.44
C GLU A 98 55.30 7.64 16.63
N ALA A 99 55.76 8.65 15.88
CA ALA A 99 55.01 9.37 14.86
C ALA A 99 54.36 8.45 13.80
N GLN A 100 54.97 7.28 13.52
CA GLN A 100 54.43 6.29 12.60
C GLN A 100 53.23 5.53 13.17
N ARG A 101 52.98 5.54 14.49
CA ARG A 101 51.87 4.79 15.10
C ARG A 101 50.52 5.52 15.06
N MET A 102 50.49 6.85 14.83
CA MET A 102 49.26 7.59 14.54
C MET A 102 48.95 7.68 13.03
N ALA A 103 49.65 6.90 12.20
CA ALA A 103 49.53 6.86 10.74
C ALA A 103 48.23 6.19 10.28
N GLY A 104 47.09 6.81 10.58
CA GLY A 104 45.79 6.57 9.91
C GLY A 104 45.40 7.70 8.95
N ASN A 105 46.24 8.73 8.81
CA ASN A 105 45.86 9.97 8.15
C ASN A 105 46.28 10.04 6.68
N GLU A 106 45.31 10.31 5.81
CA GLU A 106 45.55 10.66 4.41
C GLU A 106 45.88 12.13 4.23
N CYS A 107 46.77 12.42 3.27
CA CYS A 107 47.03 13.78 2.84
C CYS A 107 45.77 14.40 2.23
N VAL A 108 45.71 15.74 2.24
CA VAL A 108 44.54 16.49 1.76
C VAL A 108 44.20 16.12 0.31
N ALA A 109 45.20 15.86 -0.54
CA ALA A 109 44.99 15.45 -1.92
C ALA A 109 44.32 14.07 -2.03
N CYS A 110 44.83 13.06 -1.31
CA CYS A 110 44.24 11.71 -1.30
C CYS A 110 42.82 11.71 -0.70
N ARG A 111 42.59 12.48 0.38
CA ARG A 111 41.27 12.62 0.98
C ARG A 111 40.25 13.25 0.02
N ARG A 112 40.65 14.32 -0.69
CA ARG A 112 39.84 14.95 -1.74
C ARG A 112 39.55 13.99 -2.89
N ALA A 113 40.55 13.23 -3.33
CA ALA A 113 40.38 12.23 -4.38
C ALA A 113 39.40 11.12 -3.98
N ARG A 114 39.51 10.58 -2.76
CA ARG A 114 38.55 9.58 -2.24
C ARG A 114 37.15 10.16 -2.10
N TRP A 115 37.01 11.35 -1.54
CA TRP A 115 35.71 12.03 -1.44
C TRP A 115 35.08 12.23 -2.82
N ALA A 116 35.87 12.65 -3.82
CA ALA A 116 35.40 12.81 -5.19
C ALA A 116 34.99 11.46 -5.80
N GLN A 117 35.73 10.38 -5.53
CA GLN A 117 35.38 9.03 -5.96
C GLN A 117 34.09 8.53 -5.29
N GLN A 118 33.93 8.74 -3.98
CA GLN A 118 32.70 8.41 -3.25
C GLN A 118 31.50 9.16 -3.82
N LYS A 119 31.62 10.49 -4.03
CA LYS A 119 30.56 11.27 -4.66
C LYS A 119 30.22 10.81 -6.07
N ARG A 120 31.21 10.40 -6.87
CA ARG A 120 30.94 9.83 -8.20
C ARG A 120 30.22 8.48 -8.10
N ALA A 121 30.60 7.64 -7.14
CA ALA A 121 29.93 6.36 -6.90
C ALA A 121 28.49 6.55 -6.41
N GLU A 122 28.26 7.48 -5.47
CA GLU A 122 26.92 7.87 -5.00
C GLU A 122 26.07 8.42 -6.15
N TRP A 123 26.62 9.31 -6.97
CA TRP A 123 25.93 9.85 -8.12
C TRP A 123 25.59 8.77 -9.15
N ALA A 124 26.55 7.90 -9.48
CA ALA A 124 26.33 6.79 -10.39
C ALA A 124 25.28 5.80 -9.85
N ALA A 125 25.25 5.55 -8.54
CA ALA A 125 24.23 4.72 -7.90
C ALA A 125 22.84 5.35 -8.00
N LEU A 126 22.72 6.66 -7.75
CA LEU A 126 21.46 7.40 -7.90
C LEU A 126 20.98 7.45 -9.36
N GLU A 127 21.91 7.60 -10.31
CA GLU A 127 21.60 7.61 -11.74
C GLU A 127 21.12 6.22 -12.19
N HIS A 128 21.82 5.16 -11.78
CA HIS A 128 21.40 3.77 -12.02
C HIS A 128 20.03 3.45 -11.39
N GLU A 129 19.75 3.95 -10.17
CA GLU A 129 18.45 3.78 -9.53
C GLU A 129 17.33 4.51 -10.30
N ARG A 130 17.59 5.73 -10.80
CA ARG A 130 16.65 6.47 -11.65
C ARG A 130 16.39 5.80 -12.98
N GLU A 131 17.42 5.25 -13.62
CA GLU A 131 17.28 4.50 -14.86
C GLU A 131 16.44 3.24 -14.65
N ALA A 132 16.72 2.47 -13.60
CA ALA A 132 15.96 1.28 -13.23
C ALA A 132 14.48 1.61 -12.92
N GLU A 133 14.21 2.71 -12.19
CA GLU A 133 12.84 3.17 -11.94
C GLU A 133 12.15 3.63 -13.24
N GLY A 134 12.88 4.28 -14.15
CA GLY A 134 12.38 4.65 -15.47
C GLY A 134 12.01 3.44 -16.33
N GLU A 135 12.80 2.36 -16.26
CA GLU A 135 12.50 1.08 -16.91
C GLU A 135 11.25 0.42 -16.32
N ARG A 136 11.14 0.35 -14.99
CA ARG A 136 9.94 -0.19 -14.31
C ARG A 136 8.68 0.56 -14.69
N ARG A 137 8.73 1.89 -14.75
CA ARG A 137 7.58 2.72 -15.18
C ARG A 137 7.19 2.48 -16.64
N ARG A 138 8.18 2.29 -17.53
CA ARG A 138 7.91 1.94 -18.94
C ARG A 138 7.28 0.56 -19.07
N ALA A 139 7.78 -0.42 -18.32
CA ALA A 139 7.21 -1.77 -18.28
C ALA A 139 5.77 -1.76 -17.74
N LEU A 140 5.52 -0.99 -16.69
CA LEU A 140 4.21 -0.83 -16.10
C LEU A 140 3.22 -0.15 -17.06
N ALA A 141 3.66 0.88 -17.80
CA ALA A 141 2.85 1.48 -18.86
C ALA A 141 2.50 0.46 -19.95
N GLY A 142 3.46 -0.40 -20.35
CA GLY A 142 3.21 -1.50 -21.28
C GLY A 142 2.21 -2.54 -20.74
N PHE A 143 2.29 -2.88 -19.45
CA PHE A 143 1.33 -3.75 -18.76
C PHE A 143 -0.10 -3.18 -18.82
N PHE A 144 -0.27 -1.88 -18.55
CA PHE A 144 -1.58 -1.23 -18.64
C PHE A 144 -2.11 -1.13 -20.08
N GLN A 145 -1.25 -0.92 -21.07
CA GLN A 145 -1.64 -0.96 -22.49
C GLN A 145 -2.16 -2.34 -22.92
N ARG A 146 -1.63 -3.43 -22.35
CA ARG A 146 -2.15 -4.80 -22.56
C ARG A 146 -3.42 -5.10 -21.78
N GLY A 147 -3.92 -4.13 -21.00
CA GLY A 147 -5.18 -4.23 -20.26
C GLY A 147 -5.03 -4.57 -18.79
N GLY A 148 -3.81 -4.59 -18.25
CA GLY A 148 -3.55 -4.81 -16.82
C GLY A 148 -3.51 -6.28 -16.40
N PHE A 149 -3.10 -7.19 -17.29
CA PHE A 149 -2.94 -8.62 -17.02
C PHE A 149 -1.49 -9.06 -17.25
N VAL A 150 -0.99 -9.95 -16.38
CA VAL A 150 0.39 -10.46 -16.44
C VAL A 150 0.57 -11.27 -17.72
N GLU A 151 -0.33 -12.24 -17.94
CA GLU A 151 -0.51 -12.88 -19.23
C GLU A 151 -1.79 -12.32 -19.86
N PRO A 152 -1.75 -11.80 -21.10
CA PRO A 152 -2.97 -11.42 -21.78
C PRO A 152 -3.80 -12.70 -21.94
N PRO A 153 -5.00 -12.80 -21.33
CA PRO A 153 -5.88 -13.92 -21.61
C PRO A 153 -6.05 -14.01 -23.12
N GLY A 154 -6.03 -15.23 -23.66
CA GLY A 154 -6.27 -15.46 -25.08
C GLY A 154 -7.50 -14.65 -25.49
N ARG A 155 -7.54 -14.11 -26.71
CA ARG A 155 -8.61 -13.18 -27.16
C ARG A 155 -10.06 -13.70 -26.94
N TRP A 156 -10.19 -15.01 -26.68
CA TRP A 156 -11.37 -15.85 -26.50
C TRP A 156 -11.73 -16.06 -25.01
N GLU A 157 -10.78 -15.77 -24.10
CA GLU A 157 -10.92 -15.76 -22.63
C GLU A 157 -11.30 -14.37 -22.09
N ARG A 158 -11.51 -13.38 -22.97
CA ARG A 158 -12.29 -12.18 -22.63
C ARG A 158 -13.77 -12.53 -22.48
N ARG A 159 -14.08 -13.52 -21.65
CA ARG A 159 -15.39 -13.75 -21.06
C ARG A 159 -15.62 -12.67 -20.01
N VAL A 160 -15.81 -11.42 -20.46
CA VAL A 160 -16.88 -10.65 -19.84
C VAL A 160 -18.11 -11.50 -20.11
N LEU A 161 -18.82 -11.88 -19.05
CA LEU A 161 -19.78 -12.99 -18.92
C LEU A 161 -19.13 -14.19 -18.22
N GLY A 162 -19.22 -14.21 -16.89
CA GLY A 162 -18.83 -15.32 -16.02
C GLY A 162 -19.70 -16.57 -16.19
N LEU A 163 -19.91 -16.97 -17.44
CA LEU A 163 -20.58 -18.19 -17.85
C LEU A 163 -19.76 -18.82 -18.99
N GLY A 164 -18.62 -19.39 -18.61
CA GLY A 164 -18.08 -20.48 -19.39
C GLY A 164 -19.04 -21.65 -19.44
N SER A 165 -19.15 -22.31 -20.58
CA SER A 165 -19.73 -23.65 -20.70
C SER A 165 -18.85 -24.74 -20.06
N SER A 166 -17.86 -24.35 -19.24
CA SER A 166 -17.03 -25.28 -18.49
C SER A 166 -17.82 -25.65 -17.25
N GLU A 167 -18.19 -26.92 -17.13
CA GLU A 167 -18.82 -27.50 -15.94
C GLU A 167 -17.98 -27.30 -14.65
N ASP A 168 -16.73 -26.80 -14.78
CA ASP A 168 -15.79 -26.54 -13.70
C ASP A 168 -15.75 -25.07 -13.20
N GLU A 169 -16.47 -24.13 -13.83
CA GLU A 169 -16.52 -22.74 -13.34
C GLU A 169 -17.44 -22.61 -12.11
N GLU A 170 -16.84 -22.39 -10.93
CA GLU A 170 -17.58 -22.16 -9.69
C GLU A 170 -18.58 -20.98 -9.86
N PRO A 171 -19.84 -21.10 -9.44
CA PRO A 171 -20.79 -20.00 -9.56
C PRO A 171 -20.34 -18.76 -8.76
N LEU A 172 -20.76 -17.58 -9.20
CA LEU A 172 -20.47 -16.34 -8.50
C LEU A 172 -21.26 -16.34 -7.18
N ASP A 173 -20.58 -16.62 -6.06
CA ASP A 173 -21.25 -16.71 -4.77
C ASP A 173 -21.76 -15.35 -4.27
N ALA A 174 -22.64 -15.39 -3.26
CA ALA A 174 -23.27 -14.19 -2.71
C ALA A 174 -22.27 -13.17 -2.16
N ARG A 175 -21.13 -13.62 -1.62
CA ARG A 175 -20.14 -12.74 -1.02
C ARG A 175 -19.35 -11.98 -2.10
N VAL A 176 -18.94 -12.67 -3.16
CA VAL A 176 -18.35 -12.04 -4.36
C VAL A 176 -19.33 -11.05 -4.98
N ALA A 177 -20.62 -11.40 -5.05
CA ALA A 177 -21.66 -10.50 -5.57
C ALA A 177 -21.79 -9.22 -4.73
N CYS A 178 -21.84 -9.36 -3.40
CA CYS A 178 -21.90 -8.23 -2.48
C CYS A 178 -20.66 -7.33 -2.60
N LEU A 179 -19.46 -7.92 -2.68
CA LEU A 179 -18.22 -7.17 -2.92
C LEU A 179 -18.28 -6.42 -4.26
N LEU A 180 -18.60 -7.11 -5.36
CA LEU A 180 -18.66 -6.49 -6.68
C LEU A 180 -19.66 -5.33 -6.74
N HIS A 181 -20.83 -5.50 -6.12
CA HIS A 181 -21.82 -4.41 -6.04
C HIS A 181 -21.32 -3.22 -5.20
N SER A 182 -20.51 -3.48 -4.18
CA SER A 182 -19.82 -2.43 -3.41
C SER A 182 -18.86 -1.64 -4.29
N LEU A 183 -18.05 -2.33 -5.09
CA LEU A 183 -17.14 -1.72 -6.06
C LEU A 183 -17.91 -0.91 -7.12
N ILE A 184 -19.03 -1.45 -7.62
CA ILE A 184 -19.92 -0.74 -8.56
C ILE A 184 -20.42 0.57 -7.97
N ARG A 185 -20.91 0.55 -6.72
CA ARG A 185 -21.41 1.74 -6.04
C ARG A 185 -20.30 2.77 -5.83
N HIS A 186 -19.11 2.34 -5.44
CA HIS A 186 -17.96 3.24 -5.30
C HIS A 186 -17.54 3.85 -6.64
N ALA A 187 -17.44 3.05 -7.69
CA ALA A 187 -17.05 3.52 -9.03
C ALA A 187 -18.01 4.59 -9.59
N ARG A 188 -19.29 4.59 -9.19
CA ARG A 188 -20.27 5.63 -9.58
C ARG A 188 -19.95 7.02 -9.03
N THR A 189 -19.13 7.11 -7.98
CA THR A 189 -18.64 8.39 -7.46
C THR A 189 -17.59 9.04 -8.37
N GLY A 190 -17.06 8.29 -9.36
CA GLY A 190 -15.95 8.71 -10.21
C GLY A 190 -14.57 8.55 -9.55
N ALA A 191 -14.51 8.07 -8.31
CA ALA A 191 -13.26 7.76 -7.63
C ALA A 191 -12.69 6.40 -8.07
N VAL A 192 -11.36 6.29 -8.03
CA VAL A 192 -10.64 5.03 -8.18
C VAL A 192 -11.04 4.07 -7.05
N LEU A 193 -11.11 2.77 -7.32
CA LEU A 193 -11.38 1.79 -6.27
C LEU A 193 -10.12 1.67 -5.40
N PRO A 194 -10.17 2.05 -4.12
CA PRO A 194 -9.00 2.00 -3.26
C PRO A 194 -8.49 0.56 -3.08
N ALA A 195 -7.19 0.45 -2.85
CA ALA A 195 -6.57 -0.82 -2.51
C ALA A 195 -7.18 -1.37 -1.19
N PRO A 196 -7.31 -2.69 -1.02
CA PRO A 196 -7.87 -3.29 0.19
C PRO A 196 -7.19 -2.86 1.49
N ASN A 197 -5.87 -2.62 1.43
CA ASN A 197 -5.07 -2.20 2.58
C ASN A 197 -5.04 -0.68 2.78
N ASP A 198 -5.74 0.10 1.95
CA ASP A 198 -5.85 1.56 2.13
C ASP A 198 -6.79 1.89 3.29
N THR A 199 -6.21 1.91 4.50
CA THR A 199 -6.92 2.23 5.74
C THR A 199 -7.42 3.68 5.82
N VAL A 200 -6.94 4.57 4.95
CA VAL A 200 -7.42 5.96 4.89
C VAL A 200 -8.73 6.03 4.11
N ALA A 201 -8.79 5.38 2.95
CA ALA A 201 -10.00 5.32 2.14
C ALA A 201 -11.04 4.30 2.67
N LEU A 202 -10.57 3.22 3.28
CA LEU A 202 -11.38 2.10 3.79
C LEU A 202 -11.00 1.77 5.25
N PRO A 203 -11.34 2.63 6.22
CA PRO A 203 -10.96 2.42 7.62
C PRO A 203 -11.50 1.13 8.24
N VAL A 204 -12.58 0.58 7.70
CA VAL A 204 -13.23 -0.66 8.14
C VAL A 204 -13.12 -1.80 7.13
N GLY A 205 -12.42 -1.58 6.00
CA GLY A 205 -12.39 -2.50 4.85
C GLY A 205 -13.70 -2.48 4.03
N TRP A 206 -13.77 -3.32 2.99
CA TRP A 206 -14.97 -3.46 2.14
C TRP A 206 -16.08 -4.27 2.81
N LEU A 207 -15.71 -5.36 3.47
CA LEU A 207 -16.59 -6.32 4.16
C LEU A 207 -16.13 -6.49 5.61
N TYR A 208 -16.27 -7.68 6.20
CA TYR A 208 -15.68 -8.05 7.49
C TYR A 208 -14.33 -8.77 7.32
N PRO A 209 -13.44 -8.76 8.33
CA PRO A 209 -12.09 -9.32 8.22
C PRO A 209 -12.03 -10.80 7.80
N ALA A 210 -12.99 -11.62 8.24
CA ALA A 210 -13.04 -13.05 7.92
C ALA A 210 -13.51 -13.35 6.47
N ALA A 211 -13.93 -12.35 5.69
CA ALA A 211 -14.39 -12.53 4.31
C ALA A 211 -13.25 -12.80 3.31
N ASP A 212 -11.99 -12.61 3.71
CA ASP A 212 -10.81 -12.69 2.83
C ASP A 212 -10.98 -11.90 1.52
N VAL A 213 -11.08 -10.58 1.66
CA VAL A 213 -11.32 -9.66 0.54
C VAL A 213 -10.26 -9.80 -0.55
N ALA A 214 -9.01 -10.16 -0.21
CA ALA A 214 -7.96 -10.39 -1.20
C ALA A 214 -8.30 -11.56 -2.13
N ALA A 215 -8.73 -12.69 -1.58
CA ALA A 215 -9.16 -13.85 -2.37
C ALA A 215 -10.41 -13.53 -3.22
N LEU A 216 -11.35 -12.74 -2.70
CA LEU A 216 -12.53 -12.34 -3.47
C LEU A 216 -12.16 -11.42 -4.64
N LEU A 217 -11.24 -10.47 -4.43
CA LEU A 217 -10.74 -9.59 -5.50
C LEU A 217 -9.94 -10.36 -6.53
N GLU A 218 -9.14 -11.35 -6.11
CA GLU A 218 -8.46 -12.25 -7.04
C GLU A 218 -9.46 -12.95 -7.96
N ARG A 219 -10.54 -13.50 -7.41
CA ARG A 219 -11.61 -14.14 -8.20
C ARG A 219 -12.26 -13.16 -9.17
N LEU A 220 -12.55 -11.93 -8.74
CA LEU A 220 -13.11 -10.88 -9.60
C LEU A 220 -12.13 -10.46 -10.71
N PHE A 221 -10.83 -10.41 -10.41
CA PHE A 221 -9.77 -10.07 -11.35
C PHE A 221 -9.58 -11.18 -12.39
N GLN A 222 -9.47 -12.44 -11.95
CA GLN A 222 -9.35 -13.62 -12.82
C GLN A 222 -10.57 -13.75 -13.76
N ARG A 223 -11.77 -13.42 -13.28
CA ARG A 223 -13.00 -13.37 -14.10
C ARG A 223 -13.16 -12.08 -14.91
N GLY A 224 -12.19 -11.18 -14.87
CA GLY A 224 -12.20 -9.96 -15.67
C GLY A 224 -13.27 -8.94 -15.31
N TRP A 225 -13.88 -9.00 -14.11
CA TRP A 225 -14.81 -7.97 -13.62
C TRP A 225 -14.09 -6.68 -13.24
N ILE A 226 -12.87 -6.81 -12.73
CA ILE A 226 -12.01 -5.72 -12.32
C ILE A 226 -10.63 -5.84 -12.98
N ARG A 227 -9.90 -4.72 -13.01
CA ARG A 227 -8.52 -4.61 -13.48
C ARG A 227 -7.74 -3.73 -12.54
N VAL A 228 -6.42 -3.89 -12.57
CA VAL A 228 -5.51 -2.94 -11.92
C VAL A 228 -5.70 -1.55 -12.56
N ASP A 229 -5.83 -0.53 -11.72
CA ASP A 229 -5.94 0.85 -12.17
C ASP A 229 -4.57 1.42 -12.57
N ALA A 230 -4.56 2.34 -13.53
CA ALA A 230 -3.33 2.94 -14.04
C ALA A 230 -2.62 3.84 -13.01
N SER A 231 -3.29 4.18 -11.90
CA SER A 231 -2.71 4.92 -10.76
C SER A 231 -1.85 4.07 -9.84
N ALA A 232 -1.73 2.75 -10.06
CA ALA A 232 -0.91 1.89 -9.20
C ALA A 232 0.58 2.27 -9.25
N GLU A 233 1.21 2.29 -8.08
CA GLU A 233 2.64 2.61 -7.92
C GLU A 233 3.54 1.39 -8.20
N THR A 234 4.81 1.64 -8.56
CA THR A 234 5.75 0.60 -8.99
C THR A 234 6.14 -0.38 -7.88
N ASP A 235 6.04 0.03 -6.62
CA ASP A 235 6.33 -0.78 -5.43
C ASP A 235 5.32 -1.92 -5.20
N ALA A 236 4.11 -1.80 -5.76
CA ALA A 236 3.08 -2.83 -5.69
C ALA A 236 3.31 -3.99 -6.69
N PHE A 237 4.34 -3.93 -7.53
CA PHE A 237 4.62 -4.89 -8.60
C PHE A 237 5.95 -5.63 -8.39
N VAL A 238 5.98 -6.89 -8.81
CA VAL A 238 7.20 -7.71 -8.90
C VAL A 238 7.60 -7.79 -10.36
N PHE A 239 8.84 -7.37 -10.65
CA PHE A 239 9.41 -7.37 -12.00
C PHE A 239 10.33 -8.58 -12.21
N SER A 240 10.38 -9.09 -13.44
CA SER A 240 11.37 -10.08 -13.87
C SER A 240 12.74 -9.45 -14.09
N ASP A 241 13.77 -10.28 -14.25
CA ASP A 241 15.12 -9.82 -14.62
C ASP A 241 15.16 -9.12 -15.99
N ALA A 242 14.18 -9.42 -16.86
CA ALA A 242 13.99 -8.74 -18.14
C ALA A 242 13.23 -7.40 -18.02
N GLY A 243 12.89 -6.98 -16.79
CA GLY A 243 12.16 -5.75 -16.51
C GLY A 243 10.65 -5.83 -16.76
N GLU A 244 10.09 -7.03 -16.97
CA GLU A 244 8.65 -7.21 -17.22
C GLU A 244 7.86 -7.42 -15.93
N VAL A 245 6.61 -6.96 -15.88
CA VAL A 245 5.72 -7.21 -14.73
C VAL A 245 5.38 -8.70 -14.66
N ARG A 246 5.78 -9.37 -13.57
CA ARG A 246 5.54 -10.80 -13.32
C ARG A 246 4.34 -11.04 -12.41
N SER A 247 4.15 -10.19 -11.40
CA SER A 247 3.02 -10.27 -10.49
C SER A 247 2.84 -8.94 -9.77
N PHE A 248 1.79 -8.81 -8.97
CA PHE A 248 1.52 -7.66 -8.14
C PHE A 248 0.82 -8.09 -6.85
N TYR A 249 0.90 -7.24 -5.82
CA TYR A 249 0.27 -7.51 -4.54
C TYR A 249 -1.20 -7.07 -4.57
N LEU A 250 -2.13 -8.04 -4.57
CA LEU A 250 -3.57 -7.80 -4.67
C LEU A 250 -4.11 -6.81 -3.62
N GLY A 251 -3.52 -6.81 -2.43
CA GLY A 251 -3.91 -5.90 -1.34
C GLY A 251 -3.37 -4.47 -1.47
N SER A 252 -2.41 -4.23 -2.36
CA SER A 252 -1.67 -2.96 -2.47
C SER A 252 -1.93 -2.19 -3.76
N VAL A 253 -2.57 -2.80 -4.75
CA VAL A 253 -2.91 -2.11 -6.01
C VAL A 253 -4.33 -1.52 -5.96
N PRO A 254 -4.53 -0.30 -6.50
CA PRO A 254 -5.87 0.20 -6.79
C PRO A 254 -6.51 -0.56 -7.95
N TYR A 255 -7.84 -0.61 -7.95
CA TYR A 255 -8.63 -1.30 -8.97
C TYR A 255 -9.55 -0.35 -9.73
N ARG A 256 -10.03 -0.84 -10.87
CA ARG A 256 -11.15 -0.27 -11.61
C ARG A 256 -12.03 -1.38 -12.18
N LEU A 257 -13.28 -1.05 -12.45
CA LEU A 257 -14.16 -1.96 -13.18
C LEU A 257 -13.65 -2.12 -14.62
N THR A 258 -13.77 -3.33 -15.18
CA THR A 258 -13.44 -3.58 -16.59
C THR A 258 -14.39 -2.86 -17.54
N THR A 259 -15.67 -2.75 -17.17
CA THR A 259 -16.72 -2.06 -17.93
C THR A 259 -17.27 -0.89 -17.12
N SER A 260 -18.24 -0.15 -17.69
CA SER A 260 -18.90 0.92 -16.95
C SER A 260 -19.68 0.37 -15.76
N ALA A 261 -19.80 1.12 -14.66
CA ALA A 261 -20.56 0.70 -13.49
C ALA A 261 -22.04 0.36 -13.79
N LYS A 262 -22.61 0.92 -14.86
CA LYS A 262 -23.95 0.56 -15.35
C LYS A 262 -23.94 -0.84 -15.97
N THR A 263 -23.05 -1.06 -16.94
CA THR A 263 -22.90 -2.35 -17.64
C THR A 263 -22.55 -3.48 -16.66
N THR A 264 -21.60 -3.26 -15.77
CA THR A 264 -21.21 -4.25 -14.75
C THR A 264 -22.39 -4.63 -13.85
N LEU A 265 -23.26 -3.68 -13.48
CA LEU A 265 -24.45 -3.98 -12.69
C LEU A 265 -25.47 -4.79 -13.48
N GLU A 266 -25.71 -4.44 -14.75
CA GLU A 266 -26.60 -5.19 -15.64
C GLU A 266 -26.12 -6.64 -15.79
N ASP A 267 -24.81 -6.84 -15.99
CA ASP A 267 -24.20 -8.16 -16.10
C ASP A 267 -24.30 -8.95 -14.78
N LEU A 268 -23.94 -8.33 -13.64
CA LEU A 268 -24.08 -8.95 -12.32
C LEU A 268 -25.53 -9.38 -12.04
N THR A 269 -26.48 -8.50 -12.34
CA THR A 269 -27.91 -8.78 -12.17
C THR A 269 -28.35 -9.95 -13.04
N GLY A 270 -27.90 -9.98 -14.31
CA GLY A 270 -28.18 -11.07 -15.23
C GLY A 270 -27.66 -12.42 -14.70
N VAL A 271 -26.41 -12.44 -14.21
CA VAL A 271 -25.78 -13.65 -13.62
C VAL A 271 -26.54 -14.16 -12.41
N LEU A 272 -26.92 -13.27 -11.47
CA LEU A 272 -27.61 -13.69 -10.25
C LEU A 272 -29.05 -14.15 -10.51
N LEU A 273 -29.65 -13.74 -11.63
CA LEU A 273 -31.00 -14.14 -12.01
C LEU A 273 -31.05 -15.36 -12.92
N SER A 274 -30.00 -15.69 -13.68
CA SER A 274 -30.03 -16.73 -14.72
C SER A 274 -30.10 -18.15 -14.16
N HIS A 275 -29.42 -18.43 -13.04
CA HIS A 275 -29.44 -19.75 -12.41
C HIS A 275 -29.53 -19.59 -10.89
N SER A 276 -30.53 -20.21 -10.26
CA SER A 276 -30.65 -20.26 -8.80
C SER A 276 -30.85 -18.89 -8.10
N ALA A 277 -31.63 -17.97 -8.69
CA ALA A 277 -31.94 -16.66 -8.11
C ALA A 277 -32.36 -16.71 -6.63
N GLN A 278 -33.21 -17.67 -6.24
CA GLN A 278 -33.60 -17.86 -4.84
C GLN A 278 -32.39 -18.18 -3.94
N SER A 279 -31.49 -19.07 -4.39
CA SER A 279 -30.27 -19.45 -3.67
C SER A 279 -29.32 -18.26 -3.52
N HIS A 280 -29.12 -17.48 -4.60
CA HIS A 280 -28.32 -16.26 -4.54
C HIS A 280 -28.91 -15.24 -3.56
N MET A 281 -30.22 -15.01 -3.60
CA MET A 281 -30.90 -14.09 -2.67
C MET A 281 -30.79 -14.57 -1.21
N GLU A 282 -30.93 -15.86 -0.94
CA GLU A 282 -30.73 -16.44 0.39
C GLU A 282 -29.27 -16.31 0.86
N GLY A 283 -28.31 -16.54 -0.04
CA GLY A 283 -26.90 -16.30 0.22
C GLY A 283 -26.60 -14.84 0.53
N ILE A 284 -27.20 -13.90 -0.22
CA ILE A 284 -27.05 -12.46 0.02
C ILE A 284 -27.67 -12.08 1.37
N ARG A 285 -28.85 -12.63 1.73
CA ARG A 285 -29.44 -12.41 3.07
C ARG A 285 -28.51 -12.89 4.17
N ARG A 286 -27.87 -14.05 4.02
CA ARG A 286 -26.88 -14.55 4.98
C ARG A 286 -25.67 -13.62 5.08
N GLU A 287 -25.15 -13.16 3.95
CA GLU A 287 -24.01 -12.23 3.92
C GLU A 287 -24.36 -10.87 4.55
N ILE A 288 -25.59 -10.36 4.34
CA ILE A 288 -26.10 -9.18 5.05
C ILE A 288 -26.07 -9.40 6.56
N ARG A 289 -26.47 -10.59 7.05
CA ARG A 289 -26.42 -10.89 8.49
C ARG A 289 -25.00 -10.88 9.03
N GLU A 290 -24.04 -11.49 8.34
CA GLU A 290 -22.62 -11.43 8.74
C GLU A 290 -22.09 -9.99 8.80
N LEU A 291 -22.45 -9.17 7.80
CA LEU A 291 -22.10 -7.74 7.77
C LEU A 291 -22.76 -6.96 8.92
N GLU A 292 -24.03 -7.25 9.25
CA GLU A 292 -24.73 -6.63 10.38
C GLU A 292 -24.11 -7.01 11.73
N VAL A 293 -23.72 -8.28 11.92
CA VAL A 293 -22.99 -8.73 13.11
C VAL A 293 -21.67 -7.97 13.24
N PHE A 294 -20.89 -7.88 12.16
CA PHE A 294 -19.63 -7.14 12.17
C PHE A 294 -19.84 -5.65 12.45
N ASP A 295 -20.88 -5.05 11.87
CA ASP A 295 -21.20 -3.63 12.08
C ASP A 295 -21.58 -3.34 13.54
N LEU A 296 -22.35 -4.23 14.19
CA LEU A 296 -22.65 -4.14 15.62
C LEU A 296 -21.41 -4.37 16.50
N TYR A 297 -20.52 -5.27 16.09
CA TYR A 297 -19.24 -5.48 16.76
C TYR A 297 -18.39 -4.20 16.74
N LEU A 298 -18.30 -3.54 15.58
CA LEU A 298 -17.61 -2.26 15.44
C LEU A 298 -18.29 -1.19 16.30
N TYR A 299 -19.62 -1.08 16.22
CA TYR A 299 -20.39 -0.12 16.99
C TYR A 299 -20.13 -0.24 18.49
N LEU A 300 -20.18 -1.46 19.05
CA LEU A 300 -19.95 -1.70 20.47
C LEU A 300 -18.51 -1.35 20.89
N ASN A 301 -17.52 -1.71 20.08
CA ASN A 301 -16.11 -1.40 20.40
C ASN A 301 -15.78 0.08 20.26
N LEU A 302 -16.35 0.76 19.26
CA LEU A 302 -16.22 2.21 19.11
C LEU A 302 -16.91 2.93 20.26
N LEU A 303 -18.09 2.47 20.70
CA LEU A 303 -18.77 3.00 21.88
C LEU A 303 -17.88 2.88 23.13
N LEU A 304 -17.31 1.70 23.38
CA LEU A 304 -16.37 1.50 24.49
C LEU A 304 -15.16 2.44 24.40
N ALA A 305 -14.54 2.54 23.23
CA ALA A 305 -13.28 3.26 23.04
C ALA A 305 -13.46 4.79 23.02
N GLN A 306 -14.47 5.30 22.32
CA GLN A 306 -14.64 6.72 22.07
C GLN A 306 -15.43 7.39 23.20
N ASP A 307 -16.58 6.83 23.56
CA ASP A 307 -17.50 7.47 24.51
C ASP A 307 -17.10 7.19 25.96
N TYR A 308 -16.68 5.95 26.25
CA TYR A 308 -16.33 5.52 27.61
C TYR A 308 -14.81 5.45 27.88
N ARG A 309 -13.97 5.61 26.85
CA ARG A 309 -12.49 5.54 26.95
C ARG A 309 -11.98 4.22 27.54
N TYR A 310 -12.65 3.13 27.22
CA TYR A 310 -12.28 1.78 27.61
C TYR A 310 -11.57 1.07 26.46
N PRO A 311 -10.72 0.05 26.74
CA PRO A 311 -10.15 -0.75 25.67
C PRO A 311 -11.26 -1.50 24.92
N TRP A 312 -10.95 -1.95 23.70
CA TRP A 312 -11.82 -2.85 22.97
C TRP A 312 -12.07 -4.14 23.77
N VAL A 313 -13.11 -4.87 23.38
CA VAL A 313 -13.41 -6.19 23.95
C VAL A 313 -12.17 -7.08 23.77
N PRO A 314 -11.70 -7.73 24.86
CA PRO A 314 -10.50 -8.55 24.81
C PRO A 314 -10.69 -9.72 23.85
N GLU A 315 -9.61 -10.17 23.22
CA GLU A 315 -9.64 -11.24 22.22
C GLU A 315 -10.29 -12.53 22.75
N THR A 316 -10.08 -12.85 24.02
CA THR A 316 -10.70 -14.02 24.70
C THR A 316 -12.23 -13.97 24.76
N LYS A 317 -12.84 -12.80 24.57
CA LYS A 317 -14.30 -12.58 24.57
C LYS A 317 -14.86 -12.24 23.18
N ARG A 318 -14.00 -12.15 22.16
CA ARG A 318 -14.41 -11.76 20.80
C ARG A 318 -15.41 -12.75 20.22
N LEU A 319 -15.12 -14.05 20.29
CA LEU A 319 -16.01 -15.09 19.77
C LEU A 319 -17.39 -15.04 20.44
N GLU A 320 -17.42 -15.00 21.78
CA GLU A 320 -18.67 -14.87 22.55
C GLU A 320 -19.47 -13.63 22.13
N LEU A 321 -18.81 -12.49 21.92
CA LEU A 321 -19.50 -11.29 21.43
C LEU A 321 -20.14 -11.51 20.06
N TYR A 322 -19.42 -12.09 19.10
CA TYR A 322 -19.98 -12.39 17.77
C TYR A 322 -21.20 -13.32 17.87
N GLU A 323 -21.12 -14.37 18.69
CA GLU A 323 -22.22 -15.31 18.91
C GLU A 323 -23.45 -14.60 19.52
N GLN A 324 -23.24 -13.73 20.52
CA GLN A 324 -24.33 -12.97 21.13
C GLN A 324 -24.99 -12.02 20.12
N LEU A 325 -24.19 -11.35 19.27
CA LEU A 325 -24.71 -10.45 18.25
C LEU A 325 -25.50 -11.18 17.16
N ALA A 326 -24.96 -12.30 16.66
CA ALA A 326 -25.63 -13.16 15.69
C ALA A 326 -26.97 -13.67 16.23
N ARG A 327 -26.95 -14.25 17.43
CA ARG A 327 -28.16 -14.71 18.12
C ARG A 327 -29.17 -13.59 18.34
N GLY A 328 -28.72 -12.39 18.71
CA GLY A 328 -29.60 -11.24 18.86
C GLY A 328 -30.32 -10.85 17.57
N LEU A 329 -29.62 -10.89 16.43
CA LEU A 329 -30.20 -10.56 15.12
C LEU A 329 -31.19 -11.60 14.58
N GLU A 330 -31.26 -12.80 15.17
CA GLU A 330 -32.32 -13.78 14.89
C GLU A 330 -33.68 -13.33 15.45
N HIS A 331 -33.67 -12.52 16.52
CA HIS A 331 -34.88 -12.10 17.24
C HIS A 331 -35.19 -10.61 17.13
N PHE A 332 -34.19 -9.78 16.87
CA PHE A 332 -34.29 -8.32 16.94
C PHE A 332 -33.85 -7.65 15.63
N SER A 333 -34.44 -6.49 15.35
CA SER A 333 -33.97 -5.64 14.25
C SER A 333 -32.56 -5.11 14.54
N PHE A 334 -31.83 -4.71 13.49
CA PHE A 334 -30.52 -4.07 13.66
C PHE A 334 -30.58 -2.87 14.61
N GLY A 335 -31.60 -2.00 14.48
CA GLY A 335 -31.76 -0.84 15.34
C GLY A 335 -32.07 -1.19 16.81
N GLN A 336 -32.79 -2.28 17.06
CA GLN A 336 -32.98 -2.80 18.42
C GLN A 336 -31.67 -3.35 18.99
N MET A 337 -30.86 -4.01 18.17
CA MET A 337 -29.54 -4.49 18.58
C MET A 337 -28.57 -3.35 18.90
N VAL A 338 -28.61 -2.23 18.16
CA VAL A 338 -27.87 -1.00 18.50
C VAL A 338 -28.27 -0.51 19.90
N CYS A 339 -29.58 -0.48 20.20
CA CYS A 339 -30.09 -0.11 21.54
C CYS A 339 -29.58 -1.07 22.63
N LEU A 340 -29.59 -2.38 22.38
CA LEU A 340 -29.10 -3.38 23.32
C LEU A 340 -27.60 -3.26 23.56
N CYS A 341 -26.80 -3.05 22.52
CA CYS A 341 -25.35 -2.80 22.61
C CYS A 341 -25.07 -1.56 23.47
N TRP A 342 -25.77 -0.45 23.21
CA TRP A 342 -25.61 0.78 23.98
C TRP A 342 -25.93 0.57 25.46
N ARG A 343 -27.09 -0.03 25.76
CA ARG A 343 -27.51 -0.33 27.14
C ARG A 343 -26.52 -1.25 27.84
N ALA A 344 -25.95 -2.23 27.12
CA ALA A 344 -24.99 -3.17 27.68
C ALA A 344 -23.70 -2.49 28.10
N VAL A 345 -23.14 -1.63 27.24
CA VAL A 345 -21.95 -0.84 27.55
C VAL A 345 -22.21 0.14 28.70
N ASP A 346 -23.32 0.87 28.68
CA ASP A 346 -23.69 1.81 29.75
C ASP A 346 -23.83 1.12 31.12
N THR A 347 -24.49 -0.05 31.14
CA THR A 347 -24.65 -0.87 32.36
C THR A 347 -23.28 -1.38 32.86
N ALA A 348 -22.41 -1.83 31.97
CA ALA A 348 -21.08 -2.32 32.31
C ALA A 348 -20.16 -1.20 32.82
N ALA A 349 -20.24 -0.01 32.22
CA ALA A 349 -19.53 1.18 32.68
C ALA A 349 -19.98 1.59 34.09
N SER A 350 -21.30 1.68 34.30
CA SER A 350 -21.89 1.98 35.61
C SER A 350 -21.54 0.95 36.68
N TRP A 351 -21.42 -0.33 36.30
CA TRP A 351 -20.95 -1.39 37.20
C TRP A 351 -19.47 -1.21 37.56
N LYS A 352 -18.60 -0.93 36.58
CA LYS A 352 -17.18 -0.67 36.80
C LYS A 352 -16.97 0.50 37.76
N GLU A 353 -17.66 1.63 37.58
CA GLU A 353 -17.49 2.80 38.45
C GLU A 353 -17.93 2.53 39.89
N ARG A 354 -19.05 1.81 40.07
CA ARG A 354 -19.53 1.44 41.41
C ARG A 354 -18.61 0.45 42.13
N LYS A 355 -17.86 -0.38 41.39
CA LYS A 355 -17.01 -1.44 41.96
C LYS A 355 -15.52 -1.10 41.98
N GLY A 356 -15.10 0.04 41.44
CA GLY A 356 -13.69 0.44 41.37
C GLY A 356 -12.83 -0.50 40.54
N LEU A 357 -13.39 -1.09 39.47
CA LEU A 357 -12.69 -2.06 38.62
C LEU A 357 -11.88 -1.37 37.52
N THR A 358 -10.99 -2.11 36.85
CA THR A 358 -10.24 -1.58 35.71
C THR A 358 -11.12 -1.49 34.45
N ALA A 359 -10.74 -0.62 33.51
CA ALA A 359 -11.47 -0.43 32.24
C ALA A 359 -11.64 -1.74 31.44
N ALA A 360 -10.63 -2.63 31.47
CA ALA A 360 -10.70 -3.93 30.80
C ALA A 360 -11.82 -4.84 31.35
N HIS A 361 -12.13 -4.73 32.64
CA HIS A 361 -13.26 -5.47 33.23
C HIS A 361 -14.59 -4.94 32.70
N ALA A 362 -14.72 -3.64 32.44
CA ALA A 362 -15.93 -3.07 31.85
C ALA A 362 -16.16 -3.60 30.42
N SER A 363 -15.12 -3.62 29.60
CA SER A 363 -15.19 -4.15 28.22
C SER A 363 -15.58 -5.64 28.20
N SER A 364 -15.01 -6.45 29.09
CA SER A 364 -15.41 -7.86 29.21
C SER A 364 -16.85 -8.00 29.74
N ALA A 365 -17.24 -7.20 30.72
CA ALA A 365 -18.59 -7.26 31.30
C ALA A 365 -19.67 -6.79 30.33
N ALA A 366 -19.34 -5.91 29.37
CA ALA A 366 -20.27 -5.49 28.32
C ALA A 366 -20.77 -6.67 27.49
N VAL A 367 -19.92 -7.66 27.20
CA VAL A 367 -20.29 -8.88 26.46
C VAL A 367 -21.29 -9.73 27.25
N THR A 368 -20.98 -10.04 28.50
CA THR A 368 -21.88 -10.82 29.37
C THR A 368 -23.20 -10.08 29.63
N THR A 369 -23.13 -8.77 29.79
CA THR A 369 -24.31 -7.91 29.98
C THR A 369 -25.19 -7.88 28.73
N LEU A 370 -24.58 -7.84 27.54
CA LEU A 370 -25.31 -7.92 26.28
C LEU A 370 -26.08 -9.23 26.18
N GLY A 371 -25.43 -10.37 26.45
CA GLY A 371 -26.08 -11.69 26.46
C GLY A 371 -27.29 -11.72 27.39
N GLY A 372 -27.12 -11.28 28.65
CA GLY A 372 -28.23 -11.23 29.60
C GLY A 372 -29.35 -10.26 29.22
N LYS A 373 -29.06 -9.17 28.50
CA LYS A 373 -30.10 -8.25 27.98
C LYS A 373 -30.85 -8.84 26.80
N ILE A 374 -30.18 -9.61 25.94
CA ILE A 374 -30.80 -10.37 24.86
C ILE A 374 -31.74 -11.42 25.45
N ASP A 375 -31.26 -12.25 26.40
CA ASP A 375 -32.06 -13.28 27.06
C ASP A 375 -33.30 -12.67 27.71
N TYR A 376 -33.12 -11.61 28.50
CA TYR A 376 -34.22 -10.92 29.15
C TYR A 376 -35.27 -10.39 28.16
N ALA A 377 -34.84 -9.84 27.02
CA ALA A 377 -35.75 -9.30 26.01
C ALA A 377 -36.50 -10.42 25.25
N ILE A 378 -35.86 -11.57 25.01
CA ILE A 378 -36.49 -12.75 24.42
C ILE A 378 -37.57 -13.29 25.38
N ASP A 379 -37.27 -13.37 26.67
CA ASP A 379 -38.20 -13.87 27.69
C ASP A 379 -39.38 -12.93 27.96
N HIS A 380 -39.26 -11.64 27.61
CA HIS A 380 -40.25 -10.60 27.90
C HIS A 380 -40.70 -9.82 26.64
N PRO A 381 -41.30 -10.49 25.63
CA PRO A 381 -41.65 -9.86 24.34
C PRO A 381 -42.70 -8.76 24.46
N ALA A 382 -43.45 -8.71 25.57
CA ALA A 382 -44.42 -7.65 25.85
C ALA A 382 -43.79 -6.27 26.10
N SER A 383 -42.47 -6.19 26.32
CA SER A 383 -41.74 -4.93 26.48
C SER A 383 -41.11 -4.51 25.15
N PRO A 384 -41.68 -3.55 24.40
CA PRO A 384 -41.14 -3.17 23.10
C PRO A 384 -39.76 -2.53 23.25
N LEU A 385 -38.75 -3.13 22.59
CA LEU A 385 -37.44 -2.52 22.45
C LEU A 385 -37.49 -1.38 21.44
N LYS A 386 -36.97 -0.21 21.84
CA LYS A 386 -36.82 0.94 20.96
C LYS A 386 -35.75 0.67 19.89
N GLU A 387 -35.98 1.17 18.68
CA GLU A 387 -34.98 1.17 17.61
C GLU A 387 -34.08 2.40 17.72
N TYR A 388 -32.77 2.18 17.76
CA TYR A 388 -31.77 3.24 17.75
C TYR A 388 -31.10 3.30 16.38
N LYS A 389 -30.68 4.50 15.99
CA LYS A 389 -29.77 4.71 14.86
C LYS A 389 -28.35 4.78 15.39
N THR A 390 -27.40 4.28 14.61
CA THR A 390 -25.98 4.51 14.88
C THR A 390 -25.65 6.00 14.76
N PRO A 391 -24.67 6.51 15.53
CA PRO A 391 -24.24 7.90 15.43
C PRO A 391 -23.58 8.17 14.07
N GLN A 392 -23.53 9.44 13.64
CA GLN A 392 -22.94 9.82 12.35
C GLN A 392 -21.44 9.49 12.24
N SER A 393 -20.74 9.39 13.37
CA SER A 393 -19.33 8.99 13.45
C SER A 393 -19.12 7.50 13.19
N HIS A 394 -20.17 6.68 13.29
CA HIS A 394 -20.10 5.25 13.01
C HIS A 394 -20.24 5.01 11.50
N LEU A 395 -19.18 4.50 10.90
CA LEU A 395 -19.15 4.17 9.48
C LEU A 395 -19.36 2.67 9.30
N PRO A 396 -20.49 2.23 8.73
CA PRO A 396 -20.69 0.82 8.44
C PRO A 396 -19.75 0.35 7.33
N PRO A 397 -19.45 -0.97 7.25
CA PRO A 397 -18.70 -1.51 6.12
C PRO A 397 -19.45 -1.20 4.81
N PRO A 398 -18.77 -0.70 3.76
CA PRO A 398 -19.40 -0.33 2.48
C PRO A 398 -20.26 -1.47 1.89
N GLY A 399 -19.84 -2.72 2.13
CA GLY A 399 -20.57 -3.92 1.75
C GLY A 399 -21.97 -4.04 2.29
N LEU A 400 -22.27 -3.52 3.49
CA LEU A 400 -23.60 -3.68 4.09
C LEU A 400 -24.68 -2.94 3.30
N ALA A 401 -24.45 -1.66 2.99
CA ALA A 401 -25.39 -0.87 2.20
C ALA A 401 -25.49 -1.40 0.77
N ALA A 402 -24.38 -1.87 0.20
CA ALA A 402 -24.36 -2.47 -1.12
C ALA A 402 -25.17 -3.78 -1.16
N ALA A 403 -24.97 -4.69 -0.22
CA ALA A 403 -25.67 -5.97 -0.19
C ALA A 403 -27.19 -5.79 -0.03
N LYS A 404 -27.63 -4.87 0.83
CA LYS A 404 -29.05 -4.53 1.00
C LYS A 404 -29.68 -4.00 -0.30
N ASP A 405 -29.01 -3.05 -0.95
CA ASP A 405 -29.44 -2.48 -2.23
C ASP A 405 -29.47 -3.52 -3.36
N LEU A 406 -28.48 -4.43 -3.39
CA LEU A 406 -28.47 -5.54 -4.35
C LEU A 406 -29.65 -6.49 -4.12
N LEU A 407 -29.93 -6.87 -2.87
CA LEU A 407 -31.05 -7.74 -2.54
C LEU A 407 -32.39 -7.10 -2.90
N GLU A 408 -32.61 -5.85 -2.50
CA GLU A 408 -33.83 -5.10 -2.82
C GLU A 408 -34.04 -5.03 -4.34
N ARG A 409 -32.99 -4.71 -5.09
CA ARG A 409 -33.03 -4.69 -6.55
C ARG A 409 -33.42 -6.05 -7.15
N LEU A 410 -32.85 -7.15 -6.64
CA LEU A 410 -33.16 -8.49 -7.12
C LEU A 410 -34.61 -8.88 -6.76
N GLU A 411 -35.10 -8.50 -5.58
CA GLU A 411 -36.48 -8.69 -5.15
C GLU A 411 -37.45 -7.95 -6.06
N THR A 412 -37.22 -6.64 -6.30
CA THR A 412 -38.03 -5.83 -7.22
C THR A 412 -38.03 -6.42 -8.63
N LEU A 413 -36.86 -6.73 -9.19
CA LEU A 413 -36.78 -7.28 -10.54
C LEU A 413 -37.48 -8.63 -10.67
N ARG A 414 -37.42 -9.47 -9.64
CA ARG A 414 -38.12 -10.75 -9.61
C ARG A 414 -39.64 -10.57 -9.49
N GLU A 415 -40.09 -9.57 -8.73
CA GLU A 415 -41.51 -9.21 -8.65
C GLU A 415 -42.03 -8.63 -9.96
N GLU A 416 -41.28 -7.72 -10.60
CA GLU A 416 -41.60 -7.18 -11.93
C GLU A 416 -41.61 -8.26 -13.02
N GLN A 417 -40.83 -9.33 -12.85
CA GLN A 417 -40.84 -10.50 -13.73
C GLN A 417 -42.05 -11.42 -13.51
N ARG A 418 -42.81 -11.27 -12.41
CA ARG A 418 -44.08 -12.00 -12.22
C ARG A 418 -45.13 -11.40 -13.15
N GLY A 419 -45.47 -12.15 -14.23
CA GLY A 419 -46.47 -11.76 -15.22
C GLY A 419 -45.93 -11.43 -16.61
N CYS A 420 -44.65 -11.70 -16.89
CA CYS A 420 -44.10 -11.51 -18.23
C CYS A 420 -44.66 -12.56 -19.23
N HIS A 421 -45.55 -12.13 -20.13
CA HIS A 421 -46.20 -12.98 -21.14
C HIS A 421 -45.24 -13.51 -22.24
N LEU A 422 -43.96 -13.13 -22.16
CA LEU A 422 -42.86 -13.55 -23.04
C LEU A 422 -42.27 -14.93 -22.72
N HIS A 423 -42.76 -15.62 -21.68
CA HIS A 423 -42.62 -17.08 -21.61
C HIS A 423 -43.52 -17.81 -22.60
N GLU A 424 -44.48 -17.13 -23.24
CA GLU A 424 -45.37 -17.78 -24.21
C GLU A 424 -45.38 -17.13 -25.61
N LEU A 425 -45.43 -15.79 -25.84
CA LEU A 425 -45.60 -15.26 -27.23
C LEU A 425 -45.21 -13.77 -27.51
N HIS A 426 -43.98 -13.27 -27.31
CA HIS A 426 -43.57 -11.93 -27.85
C HIS A 426 -42.06 -11.90 -28.25
N PRO A 427 -41.55 -10.87 -28.96
CA PRO A 427 -40.27 -10.94 -29.68
C PRO A 427 -39.07 -10.23 -29.00
N ILE A 428 -39.08 -9.96 -27.68
CA ILE A 428 -37.89 -9.35 -27.02
C ILE A 428 -37.71 -9.92 -25.60
N PRO A 429 -36.61 -10.62 -25.31
CA PRO A 429 -36.36 -11.21 -24.00
C PRO A 429 -36.22 -10.15 -22.90
N CYS A 430 -36.81 -10.39 -21.74
CA CYS A 430 -36.57 -9.60 -20.54
C CYS A 430 -35.13 -9.81 -20.02
N THR A 431 -34.69 -9.04 -19.04
CA THR A 431 -33.34 -9.16 -18.46
C THR A 431 -33.02 -10.57 -17.94
N HIS A 432 -34.04 -11.33 -17.51
CA HIS A 432 -33.91 -12.73 -17.09
C HIS A 432 -33.69 -13.70 -18.27
N CYS A 433 -34.45 -13.58 -19.36
CA CYS A 433 -34.22 -14.36 -20.59
C CYS A 433 -32.89 -13.98 -21.27
N LEU A 434 -32.46 -12.72 -21.16
CA LEU A 434 -31.09 -12.33 -21.55
C LEU A 434 -30.03 -12.97 -20.65
N GLY A 435 -30.34 -13.21 -19.38
CA GLY A 435 -29.55 -14.03 -18.46
C GLY A 435 -29.38 -15.47 -18.94
N MET A 436 -30.45 -16.05 -19.50
CA MET A 436 -30.48 -17.43 -20.02
C MET A 436 -29.65 -17.63 -21.29
N LEU A 437 -29.43 -16.57 -22.10
CA LEU A 437 -28.44 -16.61 -23.20
C LEU A 437 -27.04 -17.01 -22.71
N TYR A 438 -26.76 -16.79 -21.43
CA TYR A 438 -25.49 -17.09 -20.84
C TYR A 438 -25.41 -18.48 -20.22
N GLY A 439 -26.53 -19.20 -20.06
CA GLY A 439 -26.53 -20.57 -19.54
C GLY A 439 -25.98 -21.61 -20.52
N GLY A 440 -25.62 -22.78 -19.98
CA GLY A 440 -25.52 -24.03 -20.73
C GLY A 440 -26.82 -24.83 -20.63
N GLY A 441 -27.02 -25.79 -21.53
CA GLY A 441 -28.20 -26.66 -21.56
C GLY A 441 -29.29 -26.26 -22.56
N GLU A 442 -30.28 -27.13 -22.74
CA GLU A 442 -31.32 -27.03 -23.78
C GLU A 442 -32.11 -25.72 -23.70
N GLU A 443 -32.50 -25.26 -22.50
CA GLU A 443 -33.24 -24.01 -22.32
C GLU A 443 -32.45 -22.77 -22.79
N ALA A 444 -31.13 -22.77 -22.62
CA ALA A 444 -30.27 -21.69 -23.09
C ALA A 444 -30.09 -21.73 -24.62
N GLU A 445 -30.06 -22.92 -25.22
CA GLU A 445 -30.03 -23.10 -26.67
C GLU A 445 -31.34 -22.66 -27.33
N GLU A 446 -32.49 -22.96 -26.73
CA GLU A 446 -33.81 -22.49 -27.19
C GLU A 446 -33.91 -20.96 -27.16
N VAL A 447 -33.42 -20.32 -26.09
CA VAL A 447 -33.38 -18.85 -25.99
C VAL A 447 -32.42 -18.26 -27.02
N ARG A 448 -31.26 -18.88 -27.27
CA ARG A 448 -30.31 -18.45 -28.31
C ARG A 448 -30.89 -18.60 -29.72
N ALA A 449 -31.57 -19.71 -30.01
CA ALA A 449 -32.23 -19.96 -31.28
C ALA A 449 -33.38 -18.97 -31.52
N HIS A 450 -34.25 -18.79 -30.53
CA HIS A 450 -35.31 -17.78 -30.56
C HIS A 450 -34.72 -16.37 -30.80
N PHE A 451 -33.61 -16.03 -30.14
CA PHE A 451 -32.95 -14.73 -30.33
C PHE A 451 -32.35 -14.52 -31.72
N ALA A 452 -31.79 -15.57 -32.33
CA ALA A 452 -31.26 -15.53 -33.69
C ALA A 452 -32.37 -15.21 -34.71
N GLU A 453 -33.61 -15.61 -34.43
CA GLU A 453 -34.79 -15.36 -35.28
C GLU A 453 -35.32 -13.91 -35.19
N LEU A 454 -35.04 -13.18 -34.11
CA LEU A 454 -35.60 -11.83 -33.86
C LEU A 454 -35.04 -10.72 -34.78
N GLY A 455 -33.98 -11.00 -35.55
CA GLY A 455 -33.47 -10.13 -36.62
C GLY A 455 -32.95 -8.75 -36.17
N GLU A 456 -32.82 -7.81 -37.12
CA GLU A 456 -32.30 -6.45 -36.86
C GLU A 456 -33.23 -5.57 -36.01
N GLN A 457 -34.53 -5.88 -35.98
CA GLN A 457 -35.52 -5.10 -35.23
C GLN A 457 -35.32 -5.18 -33.71
N ALA A 458 -34.83 -6.31 -33.17
CA ALA A 458 -34.49 -6.43 -31.76
C ALA A 458 -33.32 -5.51 -31.35
N VAL A 459 -32.33 -5.34 -32.22
CA VAL A 459 -31.17 -4.44 -32.00
C VAL A 459 -31.60 -2.97 -32.03
N VAL A 460 -32.59 -2.62 -32.85
CA VAL A 460 -33.16 -1.26 -32.88
C VAL A 460 -33.87 -0.91 -31.56
N ILE A 461 -34.58 -1.87 -30.97
CA ILE A 461 -35.34 -1.66 -29.72
C ILE A 461 -34.45 -1.73 -28.47
N ARG A 462 -33.41 -2.57 -28.50
CA ARG A 462 -32.40 -2.69 -27.45
C ARG A 462 -30.99 -2.64 -28.07
N PRO A 463 -30.41 -1.44 -28.25
CA PRO A 463 -29.10 -1.26 -28.89
C PRO A 463 -27.94 -2.00 -28.22
N ASP A 464 -28.05 -2.29 -26.91
CA ASP A 464 -27.10 -3.10 -26.15
C ASP A 464 -27.00 -4.55 -26.65
N LEU A 465 -28.01 -5.03 -27.38
CA LEU A 465 -28.00 -6.34 -28.04
C LEU A 465 -27.13 -6.37 -29.30
N GLY A 466 -26.86 -5.22 -29.93
CA GLY A 466 -25.97 -5.15 -31.10
C GLY A 466 -24.54 -5.55 -30.75
N THR A 467 -24.06 -5.15 -29.56
CA THR A 467 -22.75 -5.55 -29.04
C THR A 467 -22.70 -7.04 -28.74
N LYS A 468 -23.81 -7.62 -28.27
CA LYS A 468 -23.94 -9.06 -27.99
C LYS A 468 -24.03 -9.90 -29.27
N ARG A 469 -24.79 -9.47 -30.29
CA ARG A 469 -24.92 -10.17 -31.59
C ARG A 469 -23.56 -10.37 -32.28
N ALA A 470 -22.67 -9.37 -32.22
CA ALA A 470 -21.32 -9.48 -32.77
C ALA A 470 -20.44 -10.53 -32.05
N MET A 471 -20.83 -10.98 -30.85
CA MET A 471 -20.13 -12.02 -30.09
C MET A 471 -20.61 -13.45 -30.43
N TRP A 472 -21.81 -13.61 -31.03
CA TRP A 472 -22.46 -14.92 -31.26
C TRP A 472 -22.66 -15.29 -32.73
N VAL A 473 -22.60 -14.33 -33.65
CA VAL A 473 -22.55 -14.65 -35.08
C VAL A 473 -21.15 -15.19 -35.36
N VAL A 474 -21.04 -16.52 -35.42
CA VAL A 474 -19.90 -17.20 -36.05
C VAL A 474 -19.80 -16.58 -37.45
N PRO A 475 -18.67 -15.97 -37.84
CA PRO A 475 -18.47 -15.64 -39.24
C PRO A 475 -18.65 -16.96 -39.97
N GLU A 476 -19.66 -17.07 -40.83
CA GLU A 476 -19.77 -18.20 -41.74
C GLU A 476 -18.36 -18.43 -42.26
N SER A 477 -17.81 -19.60 -41.96
CA SER A 477 -16.49 -19.99 -42.44
C SER A 477 -16.53 -19.74 -43.94
N SER A 478 -15.88 -18.66 -44.36
CA SER A 478 -15.73 -18.30 -45.76
C SER A 478 -15.02 -19.48 -46.38
N GLY A 479 -15.80 -20.36 -46.99
CA GLY A 479 -15.31 -21.57 -47.61
C GLY A 479 -14.40 -21.15 -48.75
N THR A 480 -13.11 -21.32 -48.53
CA THR A 480 -12.08 -21.43 -49.56
C THR A 480 -11.12 -22.51 -49.12
#